data_AF-A0A7C4LNW2-F1
#
_entry.id   AF-A0A7C4LNW2-F1
#
_cell.length_a   1.000
_cell.length_b   1.000
_cell.length_c   1.000
_cell.angle_alpha   90.00
_cell.angle_beta   90.00
_cell.angle_gamma   90.00
#
_symmetry.space_group_name_H-M   'P 1'
#
loop_
_entity.id
_entity.type
_entity.pdbx_description
1 polymer ?
#
loop_
_entity_poly.entity_id
_entity_poly.type
_entity_poly.pdbx_seq_one_letter_code
_entity_poly.pdbx_strand_id
1 'polypeptide(L)'
;MPIQLTRQQILLIVCVLSILLWQGGGCVSEVVFGPFQKREQEYETLSKNVETKRAEKEEVELAQRRLAEWRARSLPPDPKPPATTRSRGAEAIAAQSMYQEWITDLALLAGFDNPSITPAATRRVMKLSNSRVGDPNVYVAVTVIIEAYATYGQLCTFLDHFHRANLLHRISLLKVESRESAGDPQMKVLLNAEALALTDVKPRKTLLAETTLAAPLPAAAVVCEVVSGDGFPKQPPFRIRIGNEYLTVTAIDGQTWTVSRGAERTRPLDHDAHSVVEFTPLNPAAPSRNTEEFRELLRRNPFIKPPPPKQYQLELGPLGEQVVVRGEQLDYTLPVKGYDPTLGKPEFVLAAAAPAGLQLDRNSGKITWRPTAEQPAGKVPLSLEIRHPNAPHGKLTAELTLVLREPNSKPVVNLTPPPVAYVGREWVYPLDLSDLETPRERLNIRLADGAPTGLTVALPAGELRWNPPESLAPGNFNVSLTVTDDGTPPQSTTSTFTLRLEDDAAQFTRLVGVVNRNGTPEAQLYNRLGDKTTYVHLGDRLRVADVEGEVTEIGLKHVLLKQGDQVLRWGLGDSLRDLQKVAVVNAADRPSAVDEALRPPTPQ
;
A
#
# COMPACT_ATOMS: atom_id res chain seq x y z
N MET A 1 -124.05 -20.33 45.12
CA MET A 1 -123.61 -21.58 44.45
C MET A 1 -122.26 -21.32 43.79
N PRO A 2 -121.17 -21.97 44.22
CA PRO A 2 -119.92 -21.94 43.48
C PRO A 2 -120.05 -22.87 42.27
N ILE A 3 -119.76 -22.36 41.07
CA ILE A 3 -119.74 -23.17 39.85
C ILE A 3 -118.46 -24.01 39.89
N GLN A 4 -118.61 -25.30 40.18
CA GLN A 4 -117.54 -26.30 40.08
C GLN A 4 -117.33 -26.62 38.59
N LEU A 5 -116.40 -25.92 37.94
CA LEU A 5 -116.01 -26.21 36.56
C LEU A 5 -115.24 -27.52 36.50
N THR A 6 -115.63 -28.40 35.57
CA THR A 6 -114.90 -29.66 35.35
C THR A 6 -113.55 -29.39 34.69
N ARG A 7 -112.54 -30.25 34.93
CA ARG A 7 -111.18 -30.06 34.38
C ARG A 7 -111.15 -29.85 32.86
N GLN A 8 -112.05 -30.50 32.12
CA GLN A 8 -112.20 -30.32 30.67
C GLN A 8 -112.72 -28.93 30.28
N GLN A 9 -113.63 -28.35 31.06
CA GLN A 9 -114.15 -27.00 30.81
C GLN A 9 -113.10 -25.92 31.10
N ILE A 10 -112.28 -26.11 32.13
CA ILE A 10 -111.15 -25.21 32.41
C ILE A 10 -110.12 -25.29 31.27
N LEU A 11 -109.80 -26.49 30.80
CA LEU A 11 -108.88 -26.70 29.67
C LEU A 11 -109.42 -26.10 28.37
N LEU A 12 -110.72 -26.21 28.10
CA LEU A 12 -111.35 -25.62 26.93
C LEU A 12 -111.34 -24.09 27.00
N ILE A 13 -111.65 -23.50 28.15
CA ILE A 13 -111.59 -22.05 28.35
C ILE A 13 -110.15 -21.55 28.20
N VAL A 14 -109.17 -22.25 28.78
CA VAL A 14 -107.75 -21.92 28.63
C VAL A 14 -107.32 -22.04 27.17
N CYS A 15 -107.72 -23.09 26.44
CA CYS A 15 -107.43 -23.22 25.00
C CYS A 15 -108.08 -22.11 24.17
N VAL A 16 -109.35 -21.77 24.43
CA VAL A 16 -110.06 -20.70 23.70
C VAL A 16 -109.45 -19.33 24.01
N LEU A 17 -109.12 -19.04 25.27
CA LEU A 17 -108.39 -17.83 25.65
C LEU A 17 -107.00 -17.78 25.02
N SER A 18 -106.30 -18.90 24.97
CA SER A 18 -104.98 -19.00 24.32
C SER A 18 -105.07 -18.73 22.83
N ILE A 19 -106.09 -19.29 22.15
CA ILE A 19 -106.34 -19.06 20.72
C ILE A 19 -106.77 -17.62 20.46
N LEU A 20 -107.60 -17.01 21.32
CA LEU A 20 -108.00 -15.60 21.21
C LEU A 20 -106.84 -14.63 21.48
N LEU A 21 -105.98 -14.93 22.46
CA LEU A 21 -104.73 -14.20 22.69
C LEU A 21 -103.75 -14.35 21.52
N TRP A 22 -103.69 -15.53 20.92
CA TRP A 22 -102.82 -15.81 19.78
C TRP A 22 -103.33 -15.14 18.49
N GLN A 23 -104.63 -15.23 18.20
CA GLN A 23 -105.28 -14.60 17.04
C GLN A 23 -105.38 -13.06 17.19
N GLY A 24 -105.67 -12.57 18.40
CA GLY A 24 -105.76 -11.13 18.70
C GLY A 24 -104.40 -10.44 18.82
N GLY A 25 -103.35 -11.18 19.20
CA GLY A 25 -101.99 -10.66 19.32
C GLY A 25 -101.43 -10.08 18.02
N GLY A 26 -101.77 -10.68 16.87
CA GLY A 26 -101.36 -10.19 15.55
C GLY A 26 -102.09 -8.90 15.10
N CYS A 27 -103.34 -8.69 15.53
CA CYS A 27 -104.09 -7.49 15.18
C CYS A 27 -103.73 -6.31 16.09
N VAL A 28 -103.51 -6.58 17.39
CA VAL A 28 -102.99 -5.58 18.34
C VAL A 28 -101.56 -5.17 17.97
N SER A 29 -100.72 -6.11 17.52
CA SER A 29 -99.37 -5.78 17.05
C SER A 29 -99.40 -4.84 15.84
N GLU A 30 -100.26 -5.09 14.85
CA GLU A 30 -100.35 -4.22 13.66
C GLU A 30 -101.01 -2.85 13.94
N VAL A 31 -102.09 -2.78 14.71
CA VAL A 31 -102.82 -1.51 14.95
C VAL A 31 -102.08 -0.60 15.93
N VAL A 32 -101.51 -1.17 16.99
CA VAL A 32 -100.80 -0.39 18.02
C VAL A 32 -99.33 -0.20 17.68
N PHE A 33 -98.62 -1.26 17.27
CA PHE A 33 -97.17 -1.20 17.02
C PHE A 33 -96.82 -0.98 15.54
N GLY A 34 -97.71 -1.24 14.59
CA GLY A 34 -97.45 -0.99 13.16
C GLY A 34 -97.11 0.47 12.81
N PRO A 35 -97.80 1.49 13.35
CA PRO A 35 -97.40 2.89 13.16
C PRO A 35 -96.01 3.22 13.73
N PHE A 36 -95.63 2.60 14.86
CA PHE A 36 -94.30 2.76 15.44
C PHE A 36 -93.22 2.09 14.59
N GLN A 37 -93.46 0.86 14.12
CA GLN A 37 -92.55 0.13 13.22
C GLN A 37 -92.34 0.87 11.90
N LYS A 38 -93.40 1.46 11.32
CA LYS A 38 -93.28 2.31 10.13
C LYS A 38 -92.42 3.54 10.39
N ARG A 39 -92.63 4.23 11.52
CA ARG A 39 -91.80 5.39 11.89
C ARG A 39 -90.36 5.02 12.21
N GLU A 40 -90.12 3.84 12.77
CA GLU A 40 -88.78 3.32 13.03
C GLU A 40 -88.04 3.03 11.72
N GLN A 41 -88.70 2.39 10.75
CA GLN A 41 -88.14 2.19 9.40
C GLN A 41 -87.93 3.49 8.63
N GLU A 42 -88.87 4.45 8.73
CA GLU A 42 -88.72 5.79 8.16
C GLU A 42 -87.54 6.54 8.81
N TYR A 43 -87.37 6.40 10.13
CA TYR A 43 -86.24 6.99 10.85
C TYR A 43 -84.91 6.36 10.42
N GLU A 44 -84.84 5.04 10.30
CA GLU A 44 -83.62 4.34 9.85
C GLU A 44 -83.26 4.66 8.40
N THR A 45 -84.24 4.79 7.51
CA THR A 45 -83.99 5.18 6.11
C THR A 45 -83.56 6.65 6.02
N LEU A 46 -84.20 7.54 6.78
CA LEU A 46 -83.82 8.94 6.84
C LEU A 46 -82.44 9.14 7.49
N SER A 47 -82.10 8.39 8.53
CA SER A 47 -80.77 8.45 9.17
C SER A 47 -79.69 7.98 8.21
N LYS A 48 -79.88 6.85 7.51
CA LYS A 48 -78.97 6.38 6.44
C LYS A 48 -78.82 7.40 5.31
N ASN A 49 -79.91 8.06 4.90
CA ASN A 49 -79.85 9.10 3.88
C ASN A 49 -79.06 10.33 4.37
N VAL A 50 -79.23 10.76 5.62
CA VAL A 50 -78.47 11.86 6.22
C VAL A 50 -76.99 11.52 6.32
N GLU A 51 -76.63 10.32 6.75
CA GLU A 51 -75.24 9.84 6.79
C GLU A 51 -74.62 9.81 5.40
N THR A 52 -75.33 9.26 4.41
CA THR A 52 -74.87 9.25 3.01
C THR A 52 -74.65 10.66 2.48
N LYS A 53 -75.60 11.58 2.71
CA LYS A 53 -75.47 12.98 2.28
C LYS A 53 -74.34 13.73 2.99
N ARG A 54 -74.04 13.38 4.25
CA ARG A 54 -72.88 13.91 4.97
C ARG A 54 -71.57 13.42 4.35
N ALA A 55 -71.45 12.13 4.06
CA ALA A 55 -70.28 11.56 3.39
C ALA A 55 -70.04 12.18 2.00
N GLU A 56 -71.10 12.33 1.19
CA GLU A 56 -71.02 13.04 -0.10
C GLU A 56 -70.54 14.49 0.06
N LYS A 57 -71.04 15.21 1.07
CA LYS A 57 -70.61 16.59 1.34
C LYS A 57 -69.13 16.64 1.72
N GLU A 58 -68.67 15.75 2.59
CA GLU A 58 -67.26 15.66 2.99
C GLU A 58 -66.34 15.34 1.80
N GLU A 59 -66.77 14.43 0.92
CA GLU A 59 -66.03 14.10 -0.31
C GLU A 59 -65.92 15.33 -1.23
N VAL A 60 -67.01 16.07 -1.42
CA VAL A 60 -67.01 17.30 -2.22
C VAL A 60 -66.10 18.37 -1.60
N GLU A 61 -66.15 18.57 -0.29
CA GLU A 61 -65.27 19.51 0.40
C GLU A 61 -63.79 19.13 0.24
N LEU A 62 -63.47 17.84 0.35
CA LEU A 62 -62.12 17.32 0.15
C LEU A 62 -61.66 17.44 -1.31
N ALA A 63 -62.56 17.19 -2.27
CA ALA A 63 -62.30 17.41 -3.69
C ALA A 63 -62.06 18.90 -4.00
N GLN A 64 -62.83 19.82 -3.37
CA GLN A 64 -62.61 21.26 -3.49
C GLN A 64 -61.25 21.68 -2.94
N ARG A 65 -60.83 21.15 -1.79
CA ARG A 65 -59.50 21.40 -1.21
C ARG A 65 -58.39 20.92 -2.15
N ARG A 66 -58.49 19.67 -2.65
CA ARG A 66 -57.53 19.12 -3.62
C ARG A 66 -57.46 19.95 -4.90
N LEU A 67 -58.61 20.41 -5.41
CA LEU A 67 -58.66 21.24 -6.60
C LEU A 67 -58.00 22.61 -6.36
N ALA A 68 -58.19 23.22 -5.19
CA ALA A 68 -57.50 24.44 -4.81
C ALA A 68 -55.97 24.25 -4.75
N GLU A 69 -55.50 23.15 -4.18
CA GLU A 69 -54.08 22.79 -4.16
C GLU A 69 -53.52 22.58 -5.58
N TRP A 70 -54.26 21.89 -6.45
CA TRP A 70 -53.86 21.67 -7.84
C TRP A 70 -53.79 22.98 -8.62
N ARG A 71 -54.77 23.88 -8.44
CA ARG A 71 -54.74 25.23 -9.04
C ARG A 71 -53.52 26.04 -8.60
N ALA A 72 -53.14 25.95 -7.32
CA ALA A 72 -51.95 26.64 -6.81
C ALA A 72 -50.64 26.10 -7.42
N ARG A 73 -50.58 24.79 -7.70
CA ARG A 73 -49.41 24.09 -8.24
C ARG A 73 -49.34 24.04 -9.77
N SER A 74 -50.42 24.43 -10.45
CA SER A 74 -50.51 24.33 -11.90
C SER A 74 -49.63 25.36 -12.61
N LEU A 75 -49.15 24.98 -13.81
CA LEU A 75 -48.59 25.94 -14.75
C LEU A 75 -49.66 26.96 -15.16
N PRO A 76 -49.27 28.21 -15.44
CA PRO A 76 -50.22 29.20 -15.90
C PRO A 76 -50.74 28.83 -17.30
N PRO A 77 -52.05 28.88 -17.54
CA PRO A 77 -52.57 28.70 -18.88
C PRO A 77 -52.21 29.91 -19.75
N ASP A 78 -52.16 29.70 -21.05
CA ASP A 78 -52.00 30.80 -22.00
C ASP A 78 -53.14 31.81 -21.85
N PRO A 79 -52.86 33.11 -22.05
CA PRO A 79 -53.91 34.10 -22.12
C PRO A 79 -54.89 33.75 -23.25
N LYS A 80 -56.20 33.85 -22.97
CA LYS A 80 -57.23 33.57 -23.96
C LYS A 80 -56.98 34.43 -25.21
N PRO A 81 -56.93 33.86 -26.42
CA PRO A 81 -56.80 34.65 -27.63
C PRO A 81 -57.99 35.64 -27.74
N PRO A 82 -57.79 36.83 -28.33
CA PRO A 82 -58.90 37.76 -28.55
C PRO A 82 -59.99 37.09 -29.37
N ALA A 83 -61.26 37.41 -29.08
CA ALA A 83 -62.44 36.75 -29.64
C ALA A 83 -62.50 36.72 -31.18
N THR A 84 -61.68 37.53 -31.86
CA THR A 84 -61.56 37.64 -33.31
C THR A 84 -60.63 36.61 -33.96
N THR A 85 -59.84 35.87 -33.18
CA THR A 85 -58.80 34.98 -33.72
C THR A 85 -59.32 33.56 -33.88
N ARG A 86 -59.64 33.14 -35.11
CA ARG A 86 -59.86 31.72 -35.46
C ARG A 86 -58.53 30.96 -35.56
N SER A 87 -57.78 30.87 -34.46
CA SER A 87 -56.61 29.99 -34.38
C SER A 87 -57.02 28.68 -33.72
N ARG A 88 -56.84 27.56 -34.45
CA ARG A 88 -57.14 26.21 -33.98
C ARG A 88 -55.98 25.57 -33.19
N GLY A 89 -54.94 26.33 -32.83
CA GLY A 89 -53.69 25.73 -32.33
C GLY A 89 -52.74 26.59 -31.50
N ALA A 90 -53.14 27.76 -30.99
CA ALA A 90 -52.25 28.65 -30.21
C ALA A 90 -52.53 28.60 -28.70
N GLU A 91 -52.53 27.41 -28.08
CA GLU A 91 -52.84 27.28 -26.65
C GLU A 91 -51.86 26.34 -25.95
N ALA A 92 -51.20 26.88 -24.92
CA ALA A 92 -50.11 26.38 -24.07
C ALA A 92 -48.65 26.64 -24.53
N ILE A 93 -48.42 27.61 -25.43
CA ILE A 93 -47.07 28.02 -25.84
C ILE A 93 -46.36 28.75 -24.69
N ALA A 94 -47.05 29.68 -24.01
CA ALA A 94 -46.44 30.44 -22.92
C ALA A 94 -46.17 29.52 -21.72
N ALA A 95 -47.10 28.62 -21.40
CA ALA A 95 -46.90 27.58 -20.38
C ALA A 95 -45.69 26.68 -20.69
N GLN A 96 -45.52 26.31 -21.96
CA GLN A 96 -44.41 25.49 -22.43
C GLN A 96 -43.07 26.21 -22.34
N SER A 97 -42.99 27.47 -22.82
CA SER A 97 -41.77 28.27 -22.72
C SER A 97 -41.36 28.52 -21.27
N MET A 98 -42.30 28.89 -20.39
CA MET A 98 -42.02 29.10 -18.96
C MET A 98 -41.51 27.84 -18.27
N TYR A 99 -42.11 26.69 -18.57
CA TYR A 99 -41.67 25.43 -17.98
C TYR A 99 -40.32 24.97 -18.54
N GLN A 100 -40.08 25.21 -19.83
CA GLN A 100 -38.80 24.94 -20.48
C GLN A 100 -37.67 25.77 -19.85
N GLU A 101 -37.89 27.06 -19.66
CA GLU A 101 -36.93 27.97 -19.00
C GLU A 101 -36.63 27.50 -17.58
N TRP A 102 -37.67 27.26 -16.78
CA TRP A 102 -37.50 26.80 -15.40
C TRP A 102 -36.74 25.47 -15.29
N ILE A 103 -37.02 24.51 -16.18
CA ILE A 103 -36.28 23.24 -16.22
C ILE A 103 -34.82 23.45 -16.62
N THR A 104 -34.57 24.35 -17.56
CA THR A 104 -33.21 24.67 -18.03
C THR A 104 -32.39 25.23 -16.87
N ASP A 105 -32.95 26.21 -16.17
CA ASP A 105 -32.35 26.78 -14.97
C ASP A 105 -32.07 25.73 -13.90
N LEU A 106 -33.02 24.82 -13.67
CA LEU A 106 -32.86 23.73 -12.72
C LEU A 106 -31.71 22.77 -13.09
N ALA A 107 -31.59 22.44 -14.38
CA ALA A 107 -30.51 21.60 -14.89
C ALA A 107 -29.14 22.28 -14.72
N LEU A 108 -29.04 23.56 -15.07
CA LEU A 108 -27.81 24.36 -14.91
C LEU A 108 -27.44 24.51 -13.43
N LEU A 109 -28.42 24.76 -12.56
CA LEU A 109 -28.25 24.84 -11.11
C LEU A 109 -27.70 23.51 -10.53
N ALA A 110 -28.21 22.39 -11.02
CA ALA A 110 -27.73 21.06 -10.64
C ALA A 110 -26.35 20.72 -11.24
N GLY A 111 -25.81 21.54 -12.13
CA GLY A 111 -24.51 21.37 -12.78
C GLY A 111 -24.53 20.49 -14.02
N PHE A 112 -25.67 20.33 -14.70
CA PHE A 112 -25.72 19.60 -15.97
C PHE A 112 -24.90 20.35 -17.02
N ASP A 113 -24.09 19.60 -17.77
CA ASP A 113 -23.26 20.12 -18.85
C ASP A 113 -24.00 20.08 -20.18
N ASN A 114 -23.96 21.21 -20.91
CA ASN A 114 -24.61 21.46 -22.20
C ASN A 114 -26.02 20.86 -22.32
N PRO A 115 -26.97 21.20 -21.42
CA PRO A 115 -28.31 20.67 -21.52
C PRO A 115 -28.97 21.17 -22.82
N SER A 116 -29.40 20.23 -23.65
CA SER A 116 -30.27 20.47 -24.81
C SER A 116 -31.71 20.25 -24.37
N ILE A 117 -32.51 21.32 -24.38
CA ILE A 117 -33.90 21.28 -23.96
C ILE A 117 -34.79 21.48 -25.17
N THR A 118 -35.59 20.47 -25.49
CA THR A 118 -36.50 20.48 -26.64
C THR A 118 -37.97 20.38 -26.18
N PRO A 119 -38.85 21.29 -26.61
CA PRO A 119 -40.28 21.17 -26.36
C PRO A 119 -40.88 20.01 -27.19
N ALA A 120 -41.69 19.16 -26.57
CA ALA A 120 -42.47 18.14 -27.27
C ALA A 120 -43.90 18.64 -27.57
N ALA A 121 -44.62 17.96 -28.47
CA ALA A 121 -46.00 18.31 -28.79
C ALA A 121 -46.89 18.24 -27.53
N THR A 122 -47.61 19.33 -27.22
CA THR A 122 -48.53 19.39 -26.08
C THR A 122 -49.69 18.43 -26.26
N ARG A 123 -50.01 17.63 -25.23
CA ARG A 123 -51.14 16.69 -25.27
C ARG A 123 -52.36 17.29 -24.59
N ARG A 124 -53.48 17.33 -25.32
CA ARG A 124 -54.80 17.65 -24.78
C ARG A 124 -55.42 16.37 -24.23
N VAL A 125 -55.92 16.38 -23.00
CA VAL A 125 -56.74 15.29 -22.49
C VAL A 125 -58.21 15.72 -22.57
N MET A 126 -58.97 15.00 -23.38
CA MET A 126 -60.36 15.34 -23.67
C MET A 126 -61.26 15.08 -22.44
N LYS A 127 -62.14 16.05 -22.21
CA LYS A 127 -63.54 16.00 -21.71
C LYS A 127 -63.94 14.81 -20.83
N LEU A 128 -64.56 15.10 -19.68
CA LEU A 128 -65.37 14.11 -18.95
C LEU A 128 -66.44 13.53 -19.88
N SER A 129 -66.80 12.25 -19.69
CA SER A 129 -67.69 11.46 -20.55
C SER A 129 -69.07 12.09 -20.86
N ASN A 130 -69.50 13.10 -20.10
CA ASN A 130 -70.78 13.82 -20.27
C ASN A 130 -70.64 15.27 -20.78
N SER A 131 -69.48 15.68 -21.30
CA SER A 131 -69.24 17.08 -21.72
C SER A 131 -69.86 17.39 -23.10
N ARG A 132 -70.49 18.57 -23.25
CA ARG A 132 -71.11 19.02 -24.50
C ARG A 132 -70.06 19.39 -25.56
N VAL A 133 -70.47 19.36 -26.83
CA VAL A 133 -69.68 19.90 -27.94
C VAL A 133 -69.47 21.40 -27.69
N GLY A 134 -68.21 21.85 -27.62
CA GLY A 134 -67.85 23.23 -27.23
C GLY A 134 -67.25 23.40 -25.83
N ASP A 135 -67.39 22.41 -24.92
CA ASP A 135 -66.80 22.54 -23.58
C ASP A 135 -65.25 22.62 -23.64
N PRO A 136 -64.61 23.52 -22.87
CA PRO A 136 -63.17 23.69 -22.87
C PRO A 136 -62.45 22.47 -22.25
N ASN A 137 -61.19 22.25 -22.64
CA ASN A 137 -60.36 21.25 -21.96
C ASN A 137 -60.18 21.65 -20.49
N VAL A 138 -60.14 20.67 -19.58
CA VAL A 138 -59.89 20.92 -18.15
C VAL A 138 -58.42 21.29 -17.90
N TYR A 139 -57.50 20.71 -18.68
CA TYR A 139 -56.07 20.97 -18.59
C TYR A 139 -55.32 20.69 -19.89
N VAL A 140 -54.07 21.17 -19.95
CA VAL A 140 -53.10 20.87 -21.01
C VAL A 140 -51.84 20.27 -20.38
N ALA A 141 -51.34 19.18 -20.95
CA ALA A 141 -50.06 18.59 -20.56
C ALA A 141 -48.93 19.14 -21.44
N VAL A 142 -47.94 19.74 -20.80
CA VAL A 142 -46.73 20.30 -21.37
C VAL A 142 -45.59 19.32 -21.14
N THR A 143 -44.90 18.91 -22.20
CA THR A 143 -43.76 18.00 -22.10
C THR A 143 -42.50 18.69 -22.61
N VAL A 144 -41.43 18.54 -21.84
CA VAL A 144 -40.08 19.05 -22.12
C VAL A 144 -39.11 17.88 -22.07
N ILE A 145 -38.29 17.74 -23.11
CA ILE A 145 -37.26 16.71 -23.22
C ILE A 145 -35.91 17.37 -22.92
N ILE A 146 -35.15 16.78 -22.02
CA ILE A 146 -33.79 17.21 -21.65
C ILE A 146 -32.82 16.13 -22.09
N GLU A 147 -31.83 16.50 -22.88
CA GLU A 147 -30.66 15.68 -23.19
C GLU A 147 -29.41 16.41 -22.73
N ALA A 148 -28.69 15.85 -21.75
CA ALA A 148 -27.55 16.50 -21.13
C ALA A 148 -26.51 15.49 -20.65
N TYR A 149 -25.34 15.98 -20.25
CA TYR A 149 -24.35 15.18 -19.54
C TYR A 149 -24.27 15.60 -18.07
N ALA A 150 -24.27 14.62 -17.16
CA ALA A 150 -24.19 14.88 -15.72
C ALA A 150 -23.55 13.71 -14.98
N THR A 151 -22.87 14.00 -13.87
CA THR A 151 -22.44 13.00 -12.88
C THR A 151 -23.63 12.46 -12.09
N TYR A 152 -23.42 11.38 -11.33
CA TYR A 152 -24.51 10.82 -10.51
C TYR A 152 -24.95 11.80 -9.43
N GLY A 153 -24.01 12.55 -8.82
CA GLY A 153 -24.36 13.56 -7.82
C GLY A 153 -25.14 14.75 -8.39
N GLN A 154 -24.81 15.20 -9.60
CA GLN A 154 -25.54 16.26 -10.28
C GLN A 154 -26.96 15.79 -10.63
N LEU A 155 -27.13 14.58 -11.18
CA LEU A 155 -28.45 14.00 -11.46
C LEU A 155 -29.29 13.88 -10.18
N CYS A 156 -28.73 13.39 -9.09
CA CYS A 156 -29.45 13.28 -7.82
C CYS A 156 -29.87 14.65 -7.26
N THR A 157 -29.03 15.67 -7.44
CA THR A 157 -29.35 17.05 -7.06
C THR A 157 -30.51 17.59 -7.87
N PHE A 158 -30.47 17.41 -9.20
CA PHE A 158 -31.56 17.79 -10.11
C PHE A 158 -32.89 17.13 -9.70
N LEU A 159 -32.88 15.81 -9.50
CA LEU A 159 -34.09 15.06 -9.14
C LEU A 159 -34.66 15.51 -7.78
N ASP A 160 -33.80 15.78 -6.80
CA ASP A 160 -34.24 16.28 -5.49
C ASP A 160 -34.89 17.67 -5.62
N HIS A 161 -34.26 18.60 -6.33
CA HIS A 161 -34.85 19.93 -6.53
C HIS A 161 -36.13 19.87 -7.38
N PHE A 162 -36.15 19.03 -8.42
CA PHE A 162 -37.32 18.83 -9.28
C PHE A 162 -38.52 18.38 -8.44
N HIS A 163 -38.42 17.27 -7.71
CA HIS A 163 -39.55 16.74 -6.95
C HIS A 163 -40.01 17.63 -5.78
N ARG A 164 -39.11 18.50 -5.30
CA ARG A 164 -39.38 19.43 -4.20
C ARG A 164 -39.98 20.74 -4.65
N ALA A 165 -39.91 21.08 -5.94
CA ALA A 165 -40.67 22.18 -6.48
C ALA A 165 -42.17 21.87 -6.37
N ASN A 166 -42.96 22.80 -5.82
CA ASN A 166 -44.39 22.60 -5.66
C ASN A 166 -45.17 22.85 -6.95
N LEU A 167 -44.86 22.08 -7.99
CA LEU A 167 -45.52 22.13 -9.29
C LEU A 167 -46.32 20.85 -9.56
N LEU A 168 -47.33 20.93 -10.43
CA LEU A 168 -48.01 19.75 -10.99
C LEU A 168 -47.18 19.18 -12.13
N HIS A 169 -46.10 18.50 -11.77
CA HIS A 169 -45.18 17.92 -12.73
C HIS A 169 -44.69 16.54 -12.31
N ARG A 170 -44.12 15.82 -13.27
CA ARG A 170 -43.50 14.52 -13.07
C ARG A 170 -42.45 14.24 -14.13
N ILE A 171 -41.58 13.29 -13.84
CA ILE A 171 -40.70 12.69 -14.83
C ILE A 171 -41.43 11.49 -15.43
N SER A 172 -41.73 11.54 -16.72
CA SER A 172 -42.41 10.45 -17.45
C SER A 172 -41.43 9.45 -18.05
N LEU A 173 -40.18 9.86 -18.29
CA LEU A 173 -39.08 9.01 -18.75
C LEU A 173 -37.77 9.51 -18.13
N LEU A 174 -36.95 8.60 -17.63
CA LEU A 174 -35.56 8.85 -17.30
C LEU A 174 -34.73 7.70 -17.86
N LYS A 175 -33.81 8.03 -18.77
CA LYS A 175 -32.83 7.11 -19.31
C LYS A 175 -31.44 7.68 -19.01
N VAL A 176 -30.58 6.85 -18.42
CA VAL A 176 -29.22 7.23 -18.03
C VAL A 176 -28.28 6.19 -18.60
N GLU A 177 -27.26 6.64 -19.32
CA GLU A 177 -26.24 5.78 -19.92
C GLU A 177 -24.86 6.25 -19.45
N SER A 178 -24.06 5.34 -18.90
CA SER A 178 -22.64 5.56 -18.61
C SER A 178 -21.81 4.61 -19.47
N ARG A 179 -20.67 5.11 -19.98
CA ARG A 179 -19.66 4.28 -20.66
C ARG A 179 -18.52 3.85 -19.73
N GLU A 180 -18.48 4.41 -18.52
CA GLU A 180 -17.44 4.19 -17.53
C GLU A 180 -18.04 3.52 -16.28
N SER A 181 -17.25 2.66 -15.63
CA SER A 181 -17.67 1.86 -14.47
C SER A 181 -16.85 2.12 -13.20
N ALA A 182 -16.04 3.19 -13.20
CA ALA A 182 -15.18 3.58 -12.09
C ALA A 182 -15.29 5.10 -11.84
N GLY A 183 -15.03 5.56 -10.62
CA GLY A 183 -15.09 6.99 -10.26
C GLY A 183 -16.52 7.55 -10.24
N ASP A 184 -16.72 8.85 -10.45
CA ASP A 184 -18.06 9.45 -10.66
C ASP A 184 -18.22 9.77 -12.15
N PRO A 185 -18.63 8.79 -12.98
CA PRO A 185 -18.55 8.93 -14.42
C PRO A 185 -19.52 9.99 -14.94
N GLN A 186 -19.13 10.69 -16.00
CA GLN A 186 -20.05 11.56 -16.72
C GLN A 186 -21.06 10.69 -17.49
N MET A 187 -22.34 10.85 -17.18
CA MET A 187 -23.41 10.04 -17.75
C MET A 187 -24.23 10.87 -18.74
N LYS A 188 -24.65 10.23 -19.84
CA LYS A 188 -25.65 10.80 -20.72
C LYS A 188 -27.03 10.62 -20.08
N VAL A 189 -27.72 11.73 -19.85
CA VAL A 189 -29.06 11.78 -19.25
C VAL A 189 -30.07 12.22 -20.31
N LEU A 190 -31.09 11.39 -20.53
CA LEU A 190 -32.27 11.73 -21.32
C LEU A 190 -33.50 11.69 -20.39
N LEU A 191 -34.17 12.82 -20.24
CA LEU A 191 -35.29 12.97 -19.33
C LEU A 191 -36.49 13.62 -20.03
N ASN A 192 -37.69 13.07 -19.80
CA ASN A 192 -38.94 13.72 -20.21
C ASN A 192 -39.66 14.22 -18.96
N ALA A 193 -39.79 15.53 -18.85
CA ALA A 193 -40.55 16.17 -17.79
C ALA A 193 -41.92 16.60 -18.34
N GLU A 194 -42.99 16.20 -17.66
CA GLU A 194 -44.37 16.54 -18.01
C GLU A 194 -44.97 17.40 -16.90
N ALA A 195 -45.67 18.48 -17.25
CA ALA A 195 -46.34 19.37 -16.32
C ALA A 195 -47.75 19.76 -16.80
N LEU A 196 -48.62 20.12 -15.85
CA LEU A 196 -50.04 20.38 -16.13
C LEU A 196 -50.39 21.87 -15.99
N ALA A 197 -51.01 22.42 -17.03
CA ALA A 197 -51.64 23.73 -17.04
C ALA A 197 -53.17 23.59 -16.98
N LEU A 198 -53.78 23.97 -15.87
CA LEU A 198 -55.24 24.01 -15.67
C LEU A 198 -55.80 25.23 -16.37
N THR A 199 -56.87 25.07 -17.13
CA THR A 199 -57.42 26.14 -18.00
C THR A 199 -58.25 27.17 -17.24
N ASP A 200 -58.66 26.86 -16.00
CA ASP A 200 -59.47 27.72 -15.13
C ASP A 200 -58.65 28.56 -14.14
N VAL A 201 -57.31 28.52 -14.27
CA VAL A 201 -56.37 29.34 -13.49
C VAL A 201 -56.12 30.68 -14.18
N LYS A 202 -55.86 31.74 -13.40
CA LYS A 202 -55.53 33.07 -13.94
C LYS A 202 -54.19 33.02 -14.68
N PRO A 203 -54.10 33.51 -15.94
CA PRO A 203 -52.82 33.65 -16.63
C PRO A 203 -51.85 34.56 -15.86
N ARG A 204 -50.56 34.20 -15.85
CA ARG A 204 -49.46 35.01 -15.30
C ARG A 204 -48.30 35.04 -16.29
N LYS A 205 -47.42 36.04 -16.13
CA LYS A 205 -46.27 36.29 -17.02
C LYS A 205 -45.04 35.46 -16.67
N THR A 206 -44.97 34.96 -15.44
CA THR A 206 -43.85 34.18 -14.90
C THR A 206 -44.37 32.87 -14.35
N LEU A 207 -43.50 31.86 -14.27
CA LEU A 207 -43.89 30.57 -13.74
C LEU A 207 -44.18 30.66 -12.24
N LEU A 208 -43.32 31.35 -11.50
CA LEU A 208 -43.41 31.56 -10.06
C LEU A 208 -43.40 33.08 -9.78
N ALA A 209 -43.71 33.47 -8.53
CA ALA A 209 -43.66 34.89 -8.17
C ALA A 209 -42.21 35.39 -8.21
N GLU A 210 -41.98 36.54 -8.82
CA GLU A 210 -40.65 37.12 -8.99
C GLU A 210 -40.63 38.56 -8.49
N THR A 211 -39.48 38.97 -7.97
CA THR A 211 -39.12 40.36 -7.67
C THR A 211 -37.64 40.55 -8.04
N THR A 212 -37.06 41.70 -7.74
CA THR A 212 -35.62 41.93 -7.95
C THR A 212 -34.97 42.46 -6.69
N LEU A 213 -33.66 42.27 -6.58
CA LEU A 213 -32.87 42.88 -5.52
C LEU A 213 -32.87 44.42 -5.66
N ALA A 214 -33.16 45.13 -4.56
CA ALA A 214 -33.07 46.58 -4.49
C ALA A 214 -31.61 47.06 -4.33
N ALA A 215 -30.75 46.22 -3.74
CA ALA A 215 -29.32 46.47 -3.55
C ALA A 215 -28.51 45.19 -3.79
N PRO A 216 -27.19 45.27 -4.06
CA PRO A 216 -26.36 44.07 -4.18
C PRO A 216 -26.37 43.24 -2.90
N LEU A 217 -26.30 41.92 -3.04
CA LEU A 217 -26.27 40.95 -1.94
C LEU A 217 -24.94 40.19 -1.92
N PRO A 218 -23.95 40.63 -1.12
CA PRO A 218 -22.67 39.93 -0.98
C PRO A 218 -22.84 38.52 -0.40
N ALA A 219 -21.95 37.58 -0.70
CA ALA A 219 -22.03 36.18 -0.28
C ALA A 219 -22.10 35.99 1.25
N ALA A 220 -21.48 36.89 2.03
CA ALA A 220 -21.50 36.85 3.49
C ALA A 220 -22.73 37.52 4.13
N ALA A 221 -23.53 38.25 3.34
CA ALA A 221 -24.68 38.98 3.85
C ALA A 221 -25.85 38.04 4.19
N VAL A 222 -26.54 38.34 5.29
CA VAL A 222 -27.72 37.60 5.81
C VAL A 222 -29.02 38.41 5.70
N VAL A 223 -28.95 39.60 5.11
CA VAL A 223 -30.08 40.49 4.86
C VAL A 223 -30.13 40.78 3.37
N CYS A 224 -31.32 40.64 2.80
CA CYS A 224 -31.63 40.81 1.39
C CYS A 224 -32.73 41.88 1.25
N GLU A 225 -32.47 42.92 0.46
CA GLU A 225 -33.45 43.97 0.18
C GLU A 225 -34.08 43.72 -1.19
N VAL A 226 -35.41 43.60 -1.25
CA VAL A 226 -36.17 43.36 -2.48
C VAL A 226 -37.00 44.57 -2.86
N VAL A 227 -37.23 44.77 -4.16
CA VAL A 227 -38.03 45.90 -4.66
C VAL A 227 -39.50 45.80 -4.25
N SER A 228 -40.06 44.60 -4.22
CA SER A 228 -41.43 44.33 -3.73
C SER A 228 -41.56 42.92 -3.15
N GLY A 229 -42.39 42.77 -2.13
CA GLY A 229 -42.79 41.48 -1.54
C GLY A 229 -44.17 40.99 -1.99
N ASP A 230 -44.70 41.52 -3.09
CA ASP A 230 -45.97 41.10 -3.66
C ASP A 230 -45.87 39.74 -4.35
N GLY A 231 -46.84 38.85 -4.12
CA GLY A 231 -46.80 37.47 -4.62
C GLY A 231 -46.00 36.49 -3.77
N PHE A 232 -45.25 36.98 -2.76
CA PHE A 232 -44.50 36.16 -1.81
C PHE A 232 -45.31 35.87 -0.52
N PRO A 233 -45.03 34.75 0.18
CA PRO A 233 -45.64 34.47 1.48
C PRO A 233 -45.36 35.57 2.50
N LYS A 234 -46.36 35.89 3.34
CA LYS A 234 -46.22 36.90 4.40
C LYS A 234 -45.66 36.33 5.71
N GLN A 235 -45.55 35.00 5.82
CA GLN A 235 -45.02 34.30 6.98
C GLN A 235 -43.80 33.45 6.57
N PRO A 236 -42.64 33.63 7.21
CA PRO A 236 -41.50 32.73 7.05
C PRO A 236 -41.71 31.42 7.83
N PRO A 237 -40.95 30.35 7.54
CA PRO A 237 -39.92 30.29 6.51
C PRO A 237 -40.46 29.95 5.12
N PHE A 238 -39.85 30.52 4.09
CA PHE A 238 -40.07 30.10 2.70
C PHE A 238 -38.79 30.23 1.87
N ARG A 239 -38.76 29.60 0.70
CA ARG A 239 -37.58 29.54 -0.16
C ARG A 239 -37.67 30.50 -1.32
N ILE A 240 -36.53 31.10 -1.63
CA ILE A 240 -36.30 31.90 -2.83
C ILE A 240 -35.06 31.40 -3.56
N ARG A 241 -34.96 31.73 -4.85
CA ARG A 241 -33.79 31.49 -5.70
C ARG A 241 -33.30 32.80 -6.29
N ILE A 242 -32.00 32.98 -6.33
CA ILE A 242 -31.33 34.09 -7.02
C ILE A 242 -30.20 33.48 -7.85
N GLY A 243 -30.32 33.54 -9.18
CA GLY A 243 -29.41 32.86 -10.10
C GLY A 243 -29.23 31.38 -9.73
N ASN A 244 -27.99 31.02 -9.36
CA ASN A 244 -27.59 29.66 -8.99
C ASN A 244 -27.54 29.39 -7.47
N GLU A 245 -28.22 30.21 -6.66
CA GLU A 245 -28.29 30.06 -5.21
C GLU A 245 -29.73 29.90 -4.72
N TYR A 246 -29.95 28.94 -3.81
CA TYR A 246 -31.17 28.86 -3.01
C TYR A 246 -30.95 29.51 -1.64
N LEU A 247 -31.92 30.31 -1.22
CA LEU A 247 -31.92 30.95 0.09
C LEU A 247 -33.24 30.62 0.81
N THR A 248 -33.19 30.57 2.13
CA THR A 248 -34.39 30.46 2.96
C THR A 248 -34.63 31.79 3.66
N VAL A 249 -35.75 32.45 3.38
CA VAL A 249 -36.20 33.63 4.12
C VAL A 249 -36.67 33.19 5.50
N THR A 250 -36.07 33.75 6.55
CA THR A 250 -36.33 33.38 7.95
C THR A 250 -37.07 34.48 8.73
N ALA A 251 -36.96 35.74 8.30
CA ALA A 251 -37.72 36.86 8.84
C ALA A 251 -38.02 37.89 7.74
N ILE A 252 -39.14 38.61 7.89
CA ILE A 252 -39.58 39.65 6.96
C ILE A 252 -39.83 40.93 7.75
N ASP A 253 -39.20 42.02 7.33
CA ASP A 253 -39.53 43.38 7.75
C ASP A 253 -39.73 44.25 6.49
N GLY A 254 -40.98 44.33 6.02
CA GLY A 254 -41.31 45.01 4.76
C GLY A 254 -40.57 44.42 3.55
N GLN A 255 -39.72 45.25 2.93
CA GLN A 255 -38.87 44.90 1.78
C GLN A 255 -37.50 44.35 2.20
N THR A 256 -37.20 44.29 3.49
CA THR A 256 -35.94 43.81 4.04
C THR A 256 -36.15 42.41 4.63
N TRP A 257 -35.52 41.41 4.03
CA TRP A 257 -35.68 40.00 4.38
C TRP A 257 -34.41 39.46 5.02
N THR A 258 -34.55 38.77 6.15
CA THR A 258 -33.45 37.99 6.73
C THR A 258 -33.42 36.62 6.04
N VAL A 259 -32.23 36.19 5.62
CA VAL A 259 -32.03 34.97 4.82
C VAL A 259 -30.96 34.07 5.39
N SER A 260 -31.21 32.76 5.34
CA SER A 260 -30.18 31.73 5.42
C SER A 260 -29.65 31.44 4.02
N ARG A 261 -28.35 31.63 3.82
CA ARG A 261 -27.63 31.50 2.54
C ARG A 261 -27.30 30.04 2.20
N GLY A 262 -27.06 29.75 0.92
CA GLY A 262 -26.55 28.45 0.46
C GLY A 262 -27.43 27.26 0.86
N ALA A 263 -28.75 27.42 0.82
CA ALA A 263 -29.68 26.33 1.10
C ALA A 263 -29.56 25.25 0.02
N GLU A 264 -30.05 24.04 0.32
CA GLU A 264 -30.28 23.02 -0.72
C GLU A 264 -29.06 22.57 -1.51
N ARG A 265 -27.90 22.55 -0.84
CA ARG A 265 -26.60 22.20 -1.42
C ARG A 265 -26.11 23.19 -2.49
N THR A 266 -26.69 24.39 -2.52
CA THR A 266 -26.10 25.54 -3.21
C THR A 266 -25.06 26.22 -2.30
N ARG A 267 -24.34 27.21 -2.82
CA ARG A 267 -23.34 27.96 -2.05
C ARG A 267 -23.72 29.44 -2.05
N PRO A 268 -23.39 30.19 -0.98
CA PRO A 268 -23.55 31.64 -1.00
C PRO A 268 -22.74 32.27 -2.14
N LEU A 269 -23.39 33.11 -2.95
CA LEU A 269 -22.79 33.85 -4.07
C LEU A 269 -22.98 35.36 -3.90
N ASP A 270 -22.15 36.16 -4.56
CA ASP A 270 -22.42 37.58 -4.73
C ASP A 270 -23.50 37.75 -5.80
N HIS A 271 -24.53 38.57 -5.51
CA HIS A 271 -25.58 38.92 -6.47
C HIS A 271 -25.64 40.42 -6.65
N ASP A 272 -25.71 40.86 -7.90
CA ASP A 272 -25.81 42.29 -8.23
C ASP A 272 -27.20 42.85 -7.90
N ALA A 273 -27.29 44.16 -7.76
CA ALA A 273 -28.59 44.84 -7.73
C ALA A 273 -29.41 44.48 -8.98
N HIS A 274 -30.72 44.43 -8.84
CA HIS A 274 -31.67 44.02 -9.87
C HIS A 274 -31.63 42.53 -10.27
N SER A 275 -30.80 41.71 -9.62
CA SER A 275 -30.86 40.25 -9.80
C SER A 275 -32.26 39.73 -9.48
N VAL A 276 -32.77 38.81 -10.30
CA VAL A 276 -34.11 38.24 -10.14
C VAL A 276 -34.15 37.36 -8.89
N VAL A 277 -35.15 37.61 -8.05
CA VAL A 277 -35.49 36.83 -6.88
C VAL A 277 -36.78 36.08 -7.16
N GLU A 278 -36.69 34.76 -7.34
CA GLU A 278 -37.81 33.90 -7.67
C GLU A 278 -38.30 33.15 -6.41
N PHE A 279 -39.60 33.13 -6.16
CA PHE A 279 -40.22 32.31 -5.12
C PHE A 279 -40.18 30.83 -5.52
N THR A 280 -39.72 29.95 -4.64
CA THR A 280 -39.63 28.51 -4.92
C THR A 280 -40.37 27.68 -3.87
N PRO A 281 -41.71 27.53 -4.01
CA PRO A 281 -42.52 26.83 -3.02
C PRO A 281 -42.10 25.37 -2.90
N LEU A 282 -42.07 24.89 -1.66
CA LEU A 282 -41.73 23.50 -1.36
C LEU A 282 -42.95 22.59 -1.42
N ASN A 283 -42.79 21.45 -2.09
CA ASN A 283 -43.78 20.39 -2.12
C ASN A 283 -43.79 19.66 -0.76
N PRO A 284 -44.88 19.74 0.03
CA PRO A 284 -44.94 19.09 1.34
C PRO A 284 -44.89 17.56 1.25
N ALA A 285 -45.23 16.98 0.08
CA ALA A 285 -45.14 15.54 -0.15
C ALA A 285 -43.72 15.06 -0.49
N ALA A 286 -42.76 15.96 -0.67
CA ALA A 286 -41.36 15.64 -0.97
C ALA A 286 -40.43 16.29 0.08
N PRO A 287 -40.17 15.61 1.22
CA PRO A 287 -39.30 16.13 2.26
C PRO A 287 -37.84 16.24 1.79
N SER A 288 -37.07 17.11 2.43
CA SER A 288 -35.63 17.26 2.18
C SER A 288 -34.88 16.01 2.62
N ARG A 289 -33.95 15.53 1.79
CA ARG A 289 -32.91 14.59 2.23
C ARG A 289 -31.82 15.36 2.96
N ASN A 290 -31.44 14.88 4.15
CA ASN A 290 -30.33 15.47 4.86
C ASN A 290 -28.98 15.18 4.15
N THR A 291 -27.92 15.86 4.57
CA THR A 291 -26.60 15.73 3.93
C THR A 291 -26.03 14.31 4.01
N GLU A 292 -26.28 13.57 5.09
CA GLU A 292 -25.75 12.21 5.24
C GLU A 292 -26.53 11.20 4.37
N GLU A 293 -27.86 11.31 4.32
CA GLU A 293 -28.69 10.50 3.41
C GLU A 293 -28.29 10.71 1.95
N PHE A 294 -28.00 11.95 1.56
CA PHE A 294 -27.50 12.25 0.23
C PHE A 294 -26.11 11.66 0.02
N ARG A 295 -25.19 11.78 1.00
CA ARG A 295 -23.84 11.19 0.93
C ARG A 295 -23.87 9.67 0.82
N GLU A 296 -24.74 9.01 1.58
CA GLU A 296 -24.99 7.56 1.49
C GLU A 296 -25.52 7.17 0.11
N LEU A 297 -26.44 7.96 -0.45
CA LEU A 297 -26.93 7.73 -1.79
C LEU A 297 -25.80 7.82 -2.83
N LEU A 298 -24.93 8.82 -2.73
CA LEU A 298 -23.75 8.95 -3.61
C LEU A 298 -22.76 7.77 -3.44
N ARG A 299 -22.56 7.27 -2.21
CA ARG A 299 -21.71 6.07 -1.97
C ARG A 299 -22.27 4.82 -2.65
N ARG A 300 -23.60 4.73 -2.77
CA ARG A 300 -24.31 3.62 -3.42
C ARG A 300 -24.48 3.80 -4.93
N ASN A 301 -23.73 4.72 -5.55
CA ASN A 301 -23.82 5.02 -6.97
C ASN A 301 -23.84 3.72 -7.81
N PRO A 302 -24.98 3.39 -8.46
CA PRO A 302 -25.16 2.11 -9.15
C PRO A 302 -24.37 2.03 -10.46
N PHE A 303 -23.76 3.14 -10.90
CA PHE A 303 -22.95 3.22 -12.11
C PHE A 303 -21.46 2.98 -11.84
N ILE A 304 -21.07 2.71 -10.59
CA ILE A 304 -19.70 2.37 -10.20
C ILE A 304 -19.68 0.91 -9.74
N LYS A 305 -18.68 0.15 -10.18
CA LYS A 305 -18.39 -1.14 -9.55
C LYS A 305 -17.80 -0.88 -8.15
N PRO A 306 -18.46 -1.28 -7.06
CA PRO A 306 -17.88 -1.09 -5.73
C PRO A 306 -16.54 -1.82 -5.68
N PRO A 307 -15.48 -1.20 -5.14
CA PRO A 307 -14.24 -1.92 -4.92
C PRO A 307 -14.53 -3.12 -4.00
N PRO A 308 -13.89 -4.28 -4.23
CA PRO A 308 -14.06 -5.42 -3.33
C PRO A 308 -13.71 -4.98 -1.90
N PRO A 309 -14.43 -5.47 -0.89
CA PRO A 309 -14.10 -5.15 0.50
C PRO A 309 -12.65 -5.57 0.75
N LYS A 310 -11.80 -4.57 1.04
CA LYS A 310 -10.39 -4.82 1.36
C LYS A 310 -10.35 -5.41 2.76
N GLN A 311 -10.03 -6.69 2.87
CA GLN A 311 -9.78 -7.34 4.15
C GLN A 311 -8.39 -6.93 4.62
N TYR A 312 -8.34 -6.18 5.72
CA TYR A 312 -7.10 -5.81 6.38
C TYR A 312 -6.75 -6.87 7.41
N GLN A 313 -5.58 -7.49 7.23
CA GLN A 313 -5.01 -8.44 8.17
C GLN A 313 -3.56 -8.05 8.41
N LEU A 314 -3.21 -7.84 9.67
CA LEU A 314 -1.85 -7.47 10.06
C LEU A 314 -0.90 -8.63 9.75
N GLU A 315 0.11 -8.37 8.92
CA GLU A 315 1.06 -9.38 8.46
C GLU A 315 2.51 -8.87 8.57
N LEU A 316 3.42 -9.77 8.91
CA LEU A 316 4.85 -9.58 8.78
C LEU A 316 5.35 -10.21 7.47
N GLY A 317 6.15 -9.46 6.74
CA GLY A 317 6.97 -9.99 5.65
C GLY A 317 8.09 -10.89 6.16
N PRO A 318 8.84 -11.51 5.24
CA PRO A 318 9.97 -12.37 5.60
C PRO A 318 11.04 -11.56 6.36
N LEU A 319 11.39 -12.02 7.56
CA LEU A 319 12.38 -11.34 8.41
C LEU A 319 13.83 -11.61 7.97
N GLY A 320 14.11 -12.85 7.54
CA GLY A 320 15.48 -13.28 7.21
C GLY A 320 16.41 -13.30 8.43
N GLU A 321 17.63 -13.80 8.23
CA GLU A 321 18.71 -13.66 9.20
C GLU A 321 19.42 -12.32 8.97
N GLN A 322 19.60 -11.54 10.04
CA GLN A 322 20.25 -10.22 9.95
C GLN A 322 21.63 -10.29 10.57
N VAL A 323 22.67 -10.15 9.74
CA VAL A 323 24.06 -10.22 10.18
C VAL A 323 24.58 -8.82 10.48
N VAL A 324 25.23 -8.65 11.63
CA VAL A 324 25.96 -7.43 11.99
C VAL A 324 27.38 -7.79 12.42
N VAL A 325 28.35 -7.01 11.95
CA VAL A 325 29.75 -7.14 12.36
C VAL A 325 29.98 -6.24 13.56
N ARG A 326 30.72 -6.73 14.56
CA ARG A 326 31.01 -5.95 15.77
C ARG A 326 31.66 -4.62 15.42
N GLY A 327 31.18 -3.54 16.06
CA GLY A 327 31.63 -2.17 15.80
C GLY A 327 30.83 -1.41 14.73
N GLU A 328 30.11 -2.12 13.86
CA GLU A 328 29.17 -1.57 12.88
C GLU A 328 27.78 -1.33 13.49
N GLN A 329 26.94 -0.57 12.77
CA GLN A 329 25.56 -0.30 13.16
C GLN A 329 24.59 -1.11 12.26
N LEU A 330 23.72 -1.88 12.89
CA LEU A 330 22.55 -2.46 12.23
C LEU A 330 21.44 -1.40 12.16
N ASP A 331 20.89 -1.20 10.97
CA ASP A 331 19.68 -0.41 10.71
C ASP A 331 18.67 -1.29 9.95
N TYR A 332 17.68 -1.82 10.65
CA TYR A 332 16.71 -2.77 10.06
C TYR A 332 15.27 -2.36 10.38
N THR A 333 14.40 -2.30 9.38
CA THR A 333 12.97 -1.94 9.61
C THR A 333 12.09 -3.15 9.38
N LEU A 334 11.22 -3.44 10.36
CA LEU A 334 10.32 -4.59 10.30
C LEU A 334 9.33 -4.45 9.11
N PRO A 335 9.25 -5.45 8.22
CA PRO A 335 8.39 -5.38 7.03
C PRO A 335 6.93 -5.68 7.39
N VAL A 336 6.19 -4.72 7.94
CA VAL A 336 4.77 -4.90 8.30
C VAL A 336 3.84 -4.42 7.19
N LYS A 337 2.84 -5.23 6.83
CA LYS A 337 1.86 -4.95 5.79
C LYS A 337 0.45 -5.39 6.20
N GLY A 338 -0.53 -5.11 5.34
CA GLY A 338 -1.89 -5.60 5.47
C GLY A 338 -2.76 -4.92 6.53
N TYR A 339 -2.25 -3.94 7.28
CA TYR A 339 -3.04 -3.14 8.22
C TYR A 339 -3.88 -2.05 7.53
N ASP A 340 -4.94 -1.61 8.20
CA ASP A 340 -5.79 -0.51 7.75
C ASP A 340 -5.18 0.84 8.18
N PRO A 341 -4.64 1.66 7.25
CA PRO A 341 -4.02 2.93 7.60
C PRO A 341 -5.02 3.95 8.15
N THR A 342 -6.33 3.77 7.94
CA THR A 342 -7.36 4.68 8.46
C THR A 342 -7.58 4.51 9.96
N LEU A 343 -7.15 3.39 10.53
CA LEU A 343 -7.26 3.08 11.96
C LEU A 343 -5.98 3.46 12.74
N GLY A 344 -4.99 4.04 12.08
CA GLY A 344 -3.69 4.41 12.64
C GLY A 344 -2.54 3.56 12.08
N LYS A 345 -1.38 3.60 12.76
CA LYS A 345 -0.22 2.78 12.45
C LYS A 345 -0.04 1.68 13.52
N PRO A 346 0.54 0.52 13.16
CA PRO A 346 0.97 -0.47 14.14
C PRO A 346 2.04 0.10 15.08
N GLU A 347 2.02 -0.37 16.32
CA GLU A 347 3.03 -0.13 17.34
C GLU A 347 3.91 -1.37 17.52
N PHE A 348 5.19 -1.15 17.77
CA PHE A 348 6.21 -2.20 17.86
C PHE A 348 6.81 -2.27 19.26
N VAL A 349 6.89 -3.46 19.84
CA VAL A 349 7.38 -3.69 21.20
C VAL A 349 8.26 -4.93 21.24
N LEU A 350 9.34 -4.89 22.04
CA LEU A 350 10.13 -6.07 22.38
C LEU A 350 9.39 -6.87 23.45
N ALA A 351 9.08 -8.14 23.17
CA ALA A 351 8.39 -9.02 24.10
C ALA A 351 9.32 -9.62 25.18
N ALA A 352 10.63 -9.45 25.02
CA ALA A 352 11.66 -9.86 25.97
C ALA A 352 12.75 -8.78 26.11
N ALA A 353 13.69 -8.96 27.04
CA ALA A 353 14.81 -8.04 27.23
C ALA A 353 15.69 -7.99 25.97
N ALA A 354 16.00 -6.78 25.49
CA ALA A 354 16.90 -6.56 24.37
C ALA A 354 18.37 -6.69 24.79
N PRO A 355 19.26 -7.05 23.84
CA PRO A 355 20.70 -6.95 24.06
C PRO A 355 21.11 -5.49 24.28
N ALA A 356 22.18 -5.28 25.04
CA ALA A 356 22.69 -3.93 25.33
C ALA A 356 22.92 -3.12 24.03
N GLY A 357 22.49 -1.86 24.04
CA GLY A 357 22.61 -0.94 22.92
C GLY A 357 21.61 -1.14 21.78
N LEU A 358 20.72 -2.14 21.83
CA LEU A 358 19.67 -2.32 20.84
C LEU A 358 18.46 -1.45 21.18
N GLN A 359 17.91 -0.79 20.17
CA GLN A 359 16.72 0.02 20.27
C GLN A 359 15.71 -0.40 19.18
N LEU A 360 14.44 -0.42 19.54
CA LEU A 360 13.32 -0.60 18.61
C LEU A 360 12.44 0.65 18.69
N ASP A 361 12.33 1.38 17.59
CA ASP A 361 11.43 2.52 17.49
C ASP A 361 9.98 2.02 17.42
N ARG A 362 9.18 2.46 18.40
CA ARG A 362 7.80 2.00 18.61
C ARG A 362 6.85 2.33 17.45
N ASN A 363 7.14 3.35 16.65
CA ASN A 363 6.19 3.89 15.67
C ASN A 363 6.55 3.53 14.22
N SER A 364 7.83 3.28 13.96
CA SER A 364 8.35 2.93 12.64
C SER A 364 8.72 1.46 12.53
N GLY A 365 8.94 0.76 13.65
CA GLY A 365 9.44 -0.61 13.64
C GLY A 365 10.92 -0.70 13.26
N LYS A 366 11.65 0.42 13.35
CA LYS A 366 13.08 0.48 13.06
C LYS A 366 13.88 -0.04 14.26
N ILE A 367 14.66 -1.09 14.03
CA ILE A 367 15.66 -1.63 14.93
C ILE A 367 17.00 -0.98 14.61
N THR A 368 17.63 -0.40 15.63
CA THR A 368 19.01 0.09 15.57
C THR A 368 19.85 -0.61 16.62
N TRP A 369 21.00 -1.16 16.23
CA TRP A 369 21.86 -1.85 17.18
C TRP A 369 23.34 -1.67 16.83
N ARG A 370 24.13 -1.27 17.83
CA ARG A 370 25.60 -1.23 17.75
C ARG A 370 26.19 -2.15 18.82
N PRO A 371 26.64 -3.36 18.46
CA PRO A 371 27.14 -4.32 19.43
C PRO A 371 28.39 -3.84 20.20
N THR A 372 28.45 -4.08 21.51
CA THR A 372 29.59 -3.73 22.38
C THR A 372 30.58 -4.90 22.50
N ALA A 373 31.77 -4.67 23.05
CA ALA A 373 32.80 -5.72 23.19
C ALA A 373 32.40 -6.82 24.19
N GLU A 374 31.51 -6.56 25.16
CA GLU A 374 31.10 -7.56 26.15
C GLU A 374 30.11 -8.61 25.60
N GLN A 375 29.51 -8.36 24.43
CA GLN A 375 28.50 -9.26 23.86
C GLN A 375 29.15 -10.45 23.16
N PRO A 376 28.73 -11.70 23.41
CA PRO A 376 29.28 -12.86 22.71
C PRO A 376 28.86 -12.86 21.22
N ALA A 377 29.77 -13.25 20.33
CA ALA A 377 29.44 -13.50 18.94
C ALA A 377 28.49 -14.71 18.81
N GLY A 378 27.67 -14.72 17.76
CA GLY A 378 26.69 -15.77 17.49
C GLY A 378 25.26 -15.26 17.31
N LYS A 379 24.29 -16.17 17.49
CA LYS A 379 22.85 -15.88 17.32
C LYS A 379 22.28 -15.12 18.51
N VAL A 380 21.55 -14.05 18.23
CA VAL A 380 20.87 -13.20 19.21
C VAL A 380 19.37 -13.16 18.83
N PRO A 381 18.53 -13.98 19.48
CA PRO A 381 17.09 -14.01 19.20
C PRO A 381 16.39 -12.77 19.80
N LEU A 382 15.40 -12.25 19.08
CA LEU A 382 14.56 -11.13 19.47
C LEU A 382 13.09 -11.50 19.32
N SER A 383 12.39 -11.54 20.45
CA SER A 383 10.94 -11.70 20.49
C SER A 383 10.25 -10.36 20.30
N LEU A 384 9.41 -10.27 19.28
CA LEU A 384 8.71 -9.05 18.85
C LEU A 384 7.21 -9.19 19.03
N GLU A 385 6.58 -8.12 19.45
CA GLU A 385 5.12 -7.96 19.46
C GLU A 385 4.72 -6.71 18.70
N ILE A 386 3.83 -6.88 17.72
CA ILE A 386 3.26 -5.79 16.92
C ILE A 386 1.79 -5.68 17.27
N ARG A 387 1.37 -4.49 17.68
CA ARG A 387 0.00 -4.20 18.12
C ARG A 387 -0.62 -3.13 17.23
N HIS A 388 -1.86 -3.31 16.82
CA HIS A 388 -2.66 -2.29 16.16
C HIS A 388 -3.92 -2.06 16.99
N PRO A 389 -3.93 -1.10 17.93
CA PRO A 389 -4.93 -1.00 19.01
C PRO A 389 -6.37 -0.86 18.50
N ASN A 390 -6.56 -0.28 17.33
CA ASN A 390 -7.88 -0.01 16.76
C ASN A 390 -8.33 -1.05 15.72
N ALA A 391 -7.54 -2.10 15.46
CA ALA A 391 -7.85 -3.08 14.40
C ALA A 391 -8.34 -4.43 14.97
N PRO A 392 -9.33 -5.07 14.32
CA PRO A 392 -9.65 -6.47 14.58
C PRO A 392 -8.43 -7.34 14.23
N HIS A 393 -8.05 -8.25 15.13
CA HIS A 393 -6.80 -9.04 15.05
C HIS A 393 -5.52 -8.19 15.02
N GLY A 394 -5.53 -7.01 15.66
CA GLY A 394 -4.39 -6.12 15.78
C GLY A 394 -3.27 -6.61 16.71
N LYS A 395 -2.94 -7.90 16.74
CA LYS A 395 -1.80 -8.42 17.49
C LYS A 395 -1.10 -9.53 16.71
N LEU A 396 0.21 -9.40 16.60
CA LEU A 396 1.10 -10.35 15.94
C LEU A 396 2.37 -10.51 16.78
N THR A 397 2.83 -11.75 16.95
CA THR A 397 4.11 -12.06 17.60
C THR A 397 5.06 -12.70 16.59
N ALA A 398 6.33 -12.35 16.65
CA ALA A 398 7.35 -12.92 15.77
C ALA A 398 8.72 -13.01 16.45
N GLU A 399 9.57 -13.86 15.90
CA GLU A 399 10.95 -14.03 16.34
C GLU A 399 11.89 -13.58 15.21
N LEU A 400 12.81 -12.67 15.52
CA LEU A 400 13.88 -12.23 14.63
C LEU A 400 15.20 -12.75 15.17
N THR A 401 16.01 -13.40 14.34
CA THR A 401 17.38 -13.81 14.72
C THR A 401 18.39 -12.84 14.13
N LEU A 402 19.09 -12.10 15.01
CA LEU A 402 20.29 -11.37 14.62
C LEU A 402 21.51 -12.27 14.75
N VAL A 403 22.55 -12.04 13.96
CA VAL A 403 23.83 -12.76 14.05
C VAL A 403 24.95 -11.76 14.19
N LEU A 404 25.57 -11.75 15.38
CA LEU A 404 26.76 -10.97 15.66
C LEU A 404 28.00 -11.75 15.22
N ARG A 405 28.79 -11.18 14.32
CA ARG A 405 30.09 -11.71 13.92
C ARG A 405 31.22 -10.80 14.36
N GLU A 406 32.39 -11.40 14.56
CA GLU A 406 33.61 -10.62 14.69
C GLU A 406 34.03 -10.01 13.34
N PRO A 407 34.74 -8.88 13.35
CA PRO A 407 35.38 -8.35 12.16
C PRO A 407 36.42 -9.35 11.65
N ASN A 408 36.48 -9.54 10.34
CA ASN A 408 37.50 -10.39 9.73
C ASN A 408 38.87 -9.71 9.84
N SER A 409 39.88 -10.41 10.36
CA SER A 409 41.26 -9.92 10.41
C SER A 409 41.95 -10.06 9.06
N LYS A 410 43.13 -9.45 8.87
CA LYS A 410 43.92 -9.61 7.64
C LYS A 410 44.95 -10.74 7.83
N PRO A 411 45.29 -11.50 6.77
CA PRO A 411 46.38 -12.46 6.83
C PRO A 411 47.72 -11.81 7.16
N VAL A 412 48.59 -12.52 7.88
CA VAL A 412 49.95 -12.10 8.23
C VAL A 412 50.95 -12.85 7.36
N VAL A 413 51.94 -12.12 6.82
CA VAL A 413 52.98 -12.63 5.94
C VAL A 413 54.36 -12.32 6.53
N ASN A 414 55.13 -13.36 6.86
CA ASN A 414 56.50 -13.23 7.36
C ASN A 414 57.50 -13.80 6.33
N LEU A 415 58.52 -13.01 5.97
CA LEU A 415 59.53 -13.37 4.96
C LEU A 415 60.96 -13.17 5.51
N THR A 416 61.28 -13.86 6.61
CA THR A 416 62.58 -13.74 7.29
C THR A 416 63.25 -15.11 7.40
N PRO A 417 64.54 -15.26 7.01
CA PRO A 417 65.44 -14.24 6.43
C PRO A 417 65.10 -13.92 4.96
N PRO A 418 65.69 -12.84 4.39
CA PRO A 418 65.53 -12.49 2.98
C PRO A 418 65.91 -13.67 2.05
N PRO A 419 65.11 -13.96 1.02
CA PRO A 419 65.31 -15.12 0.18
C PRO A 419 66.52 -14.96 -0.77
N VAL A 420 67.36 -16.00 -0.82
CA VAL A 420 68.50 -16.12 -1.73
C VAL A 420 68.34 -17.39 -2.58
N ALA A 421 68.43 -17.23 -3.90
CA ALA A 421 68.41 -18.31 -4.89
C ALA A 421 69.74 -18.34 -5.66
N TYR A 422 70.05 -19.47 -6.30
CA TYR A 422 71.29 -19.63 -7.06
C TYR A 422 70.99 -20.03 -8.50
N VAL A 423 71.74 -19.47 -9.45
CA VAL A 423 71.58 -19.71 -10.89
C VAL A 423 71.68 -21.21 -11.22
N GLY A 424 70.79 -21.72 -12.08
CA GLY A 424 70.80 -23.10 -12.56
C GLY A 424 70.33 -24.14 -11.54
N ARG A 425 69.86 -23.73 -10.35
CA ARG A 425 69.47 -24.63 -9.27
C ARG A 425 68.01 -24.45 -8.89
N GLU A 426 67.30 -25.57 -8.72
CA GLU A 426 65.94 -25.54 -8.16
C GLU A 426 65.98 -24.89 -6.76
N TRP A 427 65.12 -23.89 -6.61
CA TRP A 427 64.95 -23.09 -5.41
C TRP A 427 63.54 -23.25 -4.87
N VAL A 428 63.44 -23.56 -3.59
CA VAL A 428 62.18 -23.70 -2.86
C VAL A 428 62.27 -22.83 -1.61
N TYR A 429 61.26 -22.00 -1.38
CA TYR A 429 61.18 -21.14 -0.20
C TYR A 429 59.81 -21.26 0.46
N PRO A 430 59.74 -21.73 1.72
CA PRO A 430 58.49 -21.81 2.45
C PRO A 430 57.99 -20.42 2.83
N LEU A 431 56.72 -20.10 2.54
CA LEU A 431 56.11 -18.89 3.07
C LEU A 431 55.68 -19.12 4.53
N ASP A 432 55.91 -18.17 5.42
CA ASP A 432 55.33 -18.19 6.76
C ASP A 432 54.07 -17.31 6.76
N LEU A 433 52.90 -17.97 6.68
CA LEU A 433 51.59 -17.36 6.56
C LEU A 433 50.71 -17.80 7.74
N SER A 434 50.00 -16.85 8.33
CA SER A 434 49.01 -17.13 9.38
C SER A 434 47.82 -16.17 9.27
N ASP A 435 46.66 -16.62 9.71
CA ASP A 435 45.45 -15.82 9.83
C ASP A 435 44.65 -16.37 11.02
N LEU A 436 43.92 -15.50 11.73
CA LEU A 436 43.25 -15.88 12.98
C LEU A 436 41.98 -16.70 12.71
N GLU A 437 41.27 -16.40 11.62
CA GLU A 437 39.96 -16.95 11.28
C GLU A 437 40.04 -17.98 10.13
N THR A 438 41.04 -17.84 9.25
CA THR A 438 41.23 -18.69 8.08
C THR A 438 42.44 -19.63 8.23
N PRO A 439 42.23 -20.96 8.27
CA PRO A 439 43.30 -21.94 8.17
C PRO A 439 44.20 -21.68 6.96
N ARG A 440 45.50 -21.89 7.16
CA ARG A 440 46.54 -21.59 6.19
C ARG A 440 46.27 -22.16 4.79
N GLU A 441 45.74 -23.37 4.69
CA GLU A 441 45.49 -24.07 3.42
C GLU A 441 44.35 -23.46 2.60
N ARG A 442 43.54 -22.58 3.20
CA ARG A 442 42.47 -21.83 2.54
C ARG A 442 42.91 -20.43 2.11
N LEU A 443 44.13 -20.00 2.44
CA LEU A 443 44.65 -18.72 2.00
C LEU A 443 44.98 -18.76 0.50
N ASN A 444 44.49 -17.77 -0.23
CA ASN A 444 44.76 -17.61 -1.65
C ASN A 444 45.98 -16.71 -1.85
N ILE A 445 46.99 -17.20 -2.55
CA ILE A 445 48.28 -16.52 -2.74
C ILE A 445 48.45 -16.19 -4.22
N ARG A 446 48.78 -14.94 -4.52
CA ARG A 446 49.04 -14.48 -5.89
C ARG A 446 50.33 -13.69 -5.96
N LEU A 447 51.16 -13.99 -6.95
CA LEU A 447 52.29 -13.15 -7.33
C LEU A 447 51.78 -11.99 -8.18
N ALA A 448 52.32 -10.80 -7.93
CA ALA A 448 52.06 -9.62 -8.76
C ALA A 448 52.80 -9.72 -10.11
N ASP A 449 52.32 -8.95 -11.08
CA ASP A 449 53.01 -8.76 -12.35
C ASP A 449 54.44 -8.24 -12.13
N GLY A 450 55.41 -8.74 -12.90
CA GLY A 450 56.83 -8.40 -12.75
C GLY A 450 57.65 -9.38 -11.90
N ALA A 451 57.05 -10.45 -11.37
CA ALA A 451 57.79 -11.56 -10.79
C ALA A 451 58.77 -12.20 -11.82
N PRO A 452 59.94 -12.69 -11.38
CA PRO A 452 60.89 -13.37 -12.27
C PRO A 452 60.26 -14.50 -13.07
N THR A 453 60.62 -14.62 -14.35
CA THR A 453 60.11 -15.68 -15.22
C THR A 453 60.37 -17.06 -14.62
N GLY A 454 59.31 -17.87 -14.53
CA GLY A 454 59.35 -19.21 -13.94
C GLY A 454 59.21 -19.27 -12.42
N LEU A 455 59.13 -18.13 -11.72
CA LEU A 455 58.77 -18.10 -10.30
C LEU A 455 57.29 -18.44 -10.16
N THR A 456 56.98 -19.45 -9.35
CA THR A 456 55.61 -19.95 -9.14
C THR A 456 55.31 -20.13 -7.66
N VAL A 457 54.03 -20.18 -7.32
CA VAL A 457 53.52 -20.53 -5.99
C VAL A 457 52.96 -21.95 -6.05
N ALA A 458 53.46 -22.84 -5.19
CA ALA A 458 52.90 -24.18 -5.03
C ALA A 458 51.68 -24.13 -4.09
N LEU A 459 50.52 -24.57 -4.56
CA LEU A 459 49.26 -24.63 -3.80
C LEU A 459 49.07 -26.02 -3.15
N PRO A 460 48.27 -26.13 -2.07
CA PRO A 460 47.55 -25.07 -1.36
C PRO A 460 48.36 -24.38 -0.23
N ALA A 461 49.56 -24.87 0.10
CA ALA A 461 50.31 -24.43 1.28
C ALA A 461 51.47 -23.43 1.04
N GLY A 462 51.61 -22.93 -0.19
CA GLY A 462 52.32 -21.68 -0.47
C GLY A 462 53.83 -21.73 -0.32
N GLU A 463 54.52 -22.60 -1.04
CA GLU A 463 55.97 -22.43 -1.23
C GLU A 463 56.21 -21.65 -2.52
N LEU A 464 57.21 -20.77 -2.52
CA LEU A 464 57.74 -20.23 -3.76
C LEU A 464 58.68 -21.26 -4.38
N ARG A 465 58.50 -21.52 -5.68
CA ARG A 465 59.35 -22.41 -6.46
C ARG A 465 59.91 -21.68 -7.65
N TRP A 466 61.21 -21.82 -7.87
CA TRP A 466 61.89 -21.23 -9.00
C TRP A 466 63.03 -22.11 -9.49
N ASN A 467 63.20 -22.20 -10.80
CA ASN A 467 64.38 -22.79 -11.42
C ASN A 467 65.02 -21.74 -12.34
N PRO A 468 65.84 -20.81 -11.81
CA PRO A 468 66.45 -19.75 -12.59
C PRO A 468 67.36 -20.36 -13.67
N PRO A 469 67.18 -20.03 -14.96
CA PRO A 469 68.00 -20.60 -16.02
C PRO A 469 69.45 -20.14 -15.90
N GLU A 470 70.39 -20.97 -16.36
CA GLU A 470 71.83 -20.66 -16.28
C GLU A 470 72.23 -19.37 -17.01
N SER A 471 71.43 -18.93 -17.97
CA SER A 471 71.62 -17.67 -18.71
C SER A 471 71.15 -16.43 -17.95
N LEU A 472 70.46 -16.58 -16.81
CA LEU A 472 69.95 -15.44 -16.05
C LEU A 472 71.06 -14.82 -15.21
N ALA A 473 71.35 -13.55 -15.46
CA ALA A 473 72.36 -12.81 -14.72
C ALA A 473 71.99 -12.69 -13.23
N PRO A 474 72.95 -12.90 -12.29
CA PRO A 474 72.76 -12.63 -10.87
C PRO A 474 72.31 -11.19 -10.60
N GLY A 475 71.52 -10.99 -9.55
CA GLY A 475 70.95 -9.68 -9.24
C GLY A 475 69.83 -9.72 -8.22
N ASN A 476 69.20 -8.56 -8.00
CA ASN A 476 68.08 -8.40 -7.09
C ASN A 476 66.78 -8.31 -7.87
N PHE A 477 65.80 -9.14 -7.50
CA PHE A 477 64.46 -9.14 -8.09
C PHE A 477 63.44 -8.71 -7.04
N ASN A 478 62.66 -7.68 -7.33
CA ASN A 478 61.57 -7.27 -6.46
C ASN A 478 60.36 -8.15 -6.75
N VAL A 479 59.92 -8.90 -5.74
CA VAL A 479 58.77 -9.78 -5.81
C VAL A 479 57.70 -9.27 -4.86
N SER A 480 56.48 -9.17 -5.35
CA SER A 480 55.32 -8.82 -4.53
C SER A 480 54.33 -9.98 -4.54
N LEU A 481 53.88 -10.38 -3.35
CA LEU A 481 52.89 -11.42 -3.16
C LEU A 481 51.70 -10.86 -2.39
N THR A 482 50.49 -11.23 -2.80
CA THR A 482 49.25 -10.90 -2.10
C THR A 482 48.62 -12.17 -1.56
N VAL A 483 48.35 -12.18 -0.25
CA VAL A 483 47.63 -13.26 0.44
C VAL A 483 46.24 -12.75 0.78
N THR A 484 45.22 -13.51 0.42
CA THR A 484 43.81 -13.18 0.66
C THR A 484 43.13 -14.31 1.39
N ASP A 485 42.40 -13.99 2.46
CA ASP A 485 41.58 -14.96 3.17
C ASP A 485 40.25 -15.26 2.43
N ASP A 486 39.47 -16.16 3.00
CA ASP A 486 38.12 -16.51 2.54
C ASP A 486 37.01 -15.94 3.45
N GLY A 487 37.34 -14.92 4.24
CA GLY A 487 36.40 -14.23 5.12
C GLY A 487 35.37 -13.40 4.34
N THR A 488 34.39 -12.84 5.06
CA THR A 488 33.40 -11.93 4.48
C THR A 488 33.35 -10.62 5.26
N PRO A 489 33.75 -9.48 4.68
CA PRO A 489 34.43 -9.38 3.39
C PRO A 489 35.84 -9.97 3.44
N PRO A 490 36.36 -10.49 2.32
CA PRO A 490 37.71 -11.03 2.29
C PRO A 490 38.72 -9.92 2.57
N GLN A 491 39.75 -10.22 3.36
CA GLN A 491 40.87 -9.31 3.58
C GLN A 491 42.13 -9.80 2.89
N SER A 492 43.01 -8.84 2.54
CA SER A 492 44.25 -9.12 1.86
C SER A 492 45.43 -8.38 2.50
N THR A 493 46.59 -9.03 2.45
CA THR A 493 47.89 -8.46 2.80
C THR A 493 48.84 -8.62 1.61
N THR A 494 49.44 -7.52 1.18
CA THR A 494 50.48 -7.50 0.14
C THR A 494 51.84 -7.30 0.80
N SER A 495 52.77 -8.20 0.54
CA SER A 495 54.15 -8.11 1.01
C SER A 495 55.10 -8.04 -0.18
N THR A 496 56.05 -7.12 -0.15
CA THR A 496 57.08 -6.96 -1.18
C THR A 496 58.44 -7.26 -0.56
N PHE A 497 59.24 -8.07 -1.24
CA PHE A 497 60.56 -8.48 -0.79
C PHE A 497 61.53 -8.55 -1.96
N THR A 498 62.83 -8.49 -1.65
CA THR A 498 63.90 -8.63 -2.63
C THR A 498 64.41 -10.07 -2.63
N LEU A 499 64.20 -10.78 -3.73
CA LEU A 499 64.80 -12.08 -4.02
C LEU A 499 66.18 -11.86 -4.63
N ARG A 500 67.22 -12.29 -3.93
CA ARG A 500 68.60 -12.18 -4.42
C ARG A 500 68.97 -13.45 -5.19
N LEU A 501 69.36 -13.29 -6.44
CA LEU A 501 69.94 -14.35 -7.26
C LEU A 501 71.46 -14.22 -7.25
N GLU A 502 72.15 -15.27 -6.85
CA GLU A 502 73.62 -15.34 -6.81
C GLU A 502 74.15 -16.45 -7.72
N ASP A 503 75.42 -16.37 -8.09
CA ASP A 503 76.10 -17.51 -8.72
C ASP A 503 76.28 -18.65 -7.71
N ASP A 504 76.12 -19.91 -8.14
CA ASP A 504 76.41 -21.06 -7.29
C ASP A 504 77.93 -21.31 -7.14
N ALA A 505 78.61 -20.44 -6.40
CA ALA A 505 80.05 -20.52 -6.19
C ALA A 505 80.51 -21.87 -5.59
N ALA A 506 79.64 -22.59 -4.86
CA ALA A 506 79.97 -23.90 -4.32
C ALA A 506 80.09 -24.94 -5.45
N GLN A 507 79.25 -24.88 -6.49
CA GLN A 507 79.36 -25.75 -7.67
C GLN A 507 80.69 -25.59 -8.41
N PHE A 508 81.28 -24.41 -8.35
CA PHE A 508 82.55 -24.07 -9.02
C PHE A 508 83.78 -24.14 -8.12
N THR A 509 83.61 -24.41 -6.83
CA THR A 509 84.71 -24.57 -5.88
C THR A 509 85.07 -26.04 -5.76
N ARG A 510 86.32 -26.41 -6.09
CA ARG A 510 86.81 -27.78 -6.01
C ARG A 510 87.97 -27.92 -5.03
N LEU A 511 88.05 -29.06 -4.35
CA LEU A 511 89.26 -29.47 -3.65
C LEU A 511 90.28 -29.92 -4.70
N VAL A 512 91.32 -29.14 -4.94
CA VAL A 512 92.31 -29.43 -6.00
C VAL A 512 93.63 -29.99 -5.47
N GLY A 513 93.87 -29.88 -4.17
CA GLY A 513 95.06 -30.44 -3.54
C GLY A 513 94.95 -30.50 -2.03
N VAL A 514 95.71 -31.41 -1.44
CA VAL A 514 96.06 -31.40 -0.02
C VAL A 514 97.57 -31.35 0.05
N VAL A 515 98.10 -30.30 0.65
CA VAL A 515 99.54 -30.05 0.74
C VAL A 515 99.97 -30.05 2.21
N ASN A 516 101.18 -30.53 2.49
CA ASN A 516 101.76 -30.44 3.81
C ASN A 516 102.85 -29.36 3.77
N ARG A 517 102.64 -28.25 4.48
CA ARG A 517 103.65 -27.20 4.66
C ARG A 517 104.10 -27.24 6.11
N ASN A 518 105.40 -27.44 6.33
CA ASN A 518 106.02 -27.41 7.66
C ASN A 518 105.36 -28.32 8.72
N GLY A 519 104.76 -29.44 8.31
CA GLY A 519 104.12 -30.41 9.21
C GLY A 519 102.62 -30.19 9.42
N THR A 520 102.03 -29.12 8.88
CA THR A 520 100.59 -28.85 8.96
C THR A 520 99.90 -29.14 7.62
N PRO A 521 98.86 -29.99 7.58
CA PRO A 521 98.08 -30.22 6.37
C PRO A 521 97.21 -29.01 6.04
N GLU A 522 97.25 -28.56 4.79
CA GLU A 522 96.44 -27.48 4.21
C GLU A 522 95.66 -28.03 3.01
N ALA A 523 94.37 -27.74 2.93
CA ALA A 523 93.55 -28.08 1.77
C ALA A 523 93.49 -26.89 0.80
N GLN A 524 93.83 -27.15 -0.45
CA GLN A 524 93.80 -26.17 -1.53
C GLN A 524 92.47 -26.24 -2.27
N LEU A 525 91.71 -25.15 -2.18
CA LEU A 525 90.43 -24.96 -2.84
C LEU A 525 90.62 -24.06 -4.05
N TYR A 526 90.06 -24.44 -5.19
CA TYR A 526 90.07 -23.61 -6.39
C TYR A 526 88.65 -23.29 -6.82
N ASN A 527 88.31 -22.00 -6.85
CA ASN A 527 87.03 -21.50 -7.33
C ASN A 527 87.19 -20.99 -8.76
N ARG A 528 86.55 -21.69 -9.70
CA ARG A 528 86.61 -21.37 -11.14
C ARG A 528 85.85 -20.11 -11.53
N LEU A 529 84.87 -19.68 -10.74
CA LEU A 529 84.02 -18.54 -11.05
C LEU A 529 84.77 -17.20 -10.87
N GLY A 530 85.68 -17.15 -9.90
CA GLY A 530 86.51 -15.96 -9.62
C GLY A 530 88.00 -16.16 -9.87
N ASP A 531 88.41 -17.26 -10.53
CA ASP A 531 89.81 -17.66 -10.73
C ASP A 531 90.67 -17.52 -9.46
N LYS A 532 90.15 -18.06 -8.34
CA LYS A 532 90.73 -17.85 -7.01
C LYS A 532 91.11 -19.16 -6.33
N THR A 533 92.35 -19.24 -5.89
CA THR A 533 92.83 -20.32 -5.01
C THR A 533 92.78 -19.86 -3.55
N THR A 534 92.22 -20.68 -2.67
CA THR A 534 92.16 -20.47 -1.22
C THR A 534 92.73 -21.68 -0.50
N TYR A 535 93.49 -21.47 0.57
CA TYR A 535 93.99 -22.54 1.43
C TYR A 535 93.20 -22.53 2.73
N VAL A 536 92.70 -23.70 3.14
CA VAL A 536 91.97 -23.88 4.41
C VAL A 536 92.71 -24.87 5.31
N HIS A 537 92.67 -24.59 6.60
CA HIS A 537 93.37 -25.32 7.64
C HIS A 537 92.37 -26.03 8.55
N LEU A 538 92.88 -26.91 9.40
CA LEU A 538 92.10 -27.55 10.45
C LEU A 538 91.50 -26.48 11.39
N GLY A 539 90.19 -26.54 11.64
CA GLY A 539 89.45 -25.59 12.46
C GLY A 539 88.91 -24.37 11.71
N ASP A 540 89.30 -24.15 10.45
CA ASP A 540 88.76 -23.04 9.66
C ASP A 540 87.27 -23.23 9.39
N ARG A 541 86.50 -22.14 9.50
CA ARG A 541 85.10 -22.11 9.05
C ARG A 541 85.03 -21.65 7.59
N LEU A 542 84.51 -22.52 6.75
CA LEU A 542 84.24 -22.25 5.34
C LEU A 542 82.77 -21.85 5.18
N ARG A 543 82.53 -20.79 4.38
CA ARG A 543 81.20 -20.45 3.86
C ARG A 543 81.32 -20.07 2.39
N VAL A 544 80.69 -20.85 1.51
CA VAL A 544 80.64 -20.61 0.07
C VAL A 544 79.21 -20.88 -0.39
N ALA A 545 78.55 -19.87 -0.96
CA ALA A 545 77.11 -19.89 -1.19
C ALA A 545 76.34 -20.25 0.11
N ASP A 546 75.42 -21.19 0.05
CA ASP A 546 74.66 -21.74 1.19
C ASP A 546 75.38 -22.90 1.91
N VAL A 547 76.56 -23.32 1.45
CA VAL A 547 77.35 -24.36 2.12
C VAL A 547 78.23 -23.71 3.18
N GLU A 548 78.04 -24.09 4.44
CA GLU A 548 78.87 -23.67 5.56
C GLU A 548 79.31 -24.87 6.41
N GLY A 549 80.52 -24.82 6.94
CA GLY A 549 81.03 -25.89 7.80
C GLY A 549 82.42 -25.60 8.35
N GLU A 550 82.74 -26.28 9.44
CA GLU A 550 84.07 -26.24 10.08
C GLU A 550 84.92 -27.40 9.57
N VAL A 551 86.17 -27.12 9.20
CA VAL A 551 87.11 -28.15 8.76
C VAL A 551 87.58 -28.97 9.98
N THR A 552 87.11 -30.22 10.10
CA THR A 552 87.44 -31.09 11.24
C THR A 552 88.52 -32.12 10.93
N GLU A 553 88.81 -32.36 9.65
CA GLU A 553 89.91 -33.23 9.22
C GLU A 553 90.38 -32.85 7.82
N ILE A 554 91.70 -32.94 7.58
CA ILE A 554 92.31 -32.84 6.26
C ILE A 554 93.14 -34.13 6.04
N GLY A 555 92.60 -35.04 5.25
CA GLY A 555 93.24 -36.31 4.89
C GLY A 555 93.94 -36.24 3.52
N LEU A 556 94.64 -37.31 3.12
CA LEU A 556 95.46 -37.32 1.89
C LEU A 556 94.69 -37.02 0.59
N LYS A 557 93.40 -37.35 0.54
CA LYS A 557 92.54 -37.16 -0.65
C LYS A 557 91.15 -36.64 -0.29
N HIS A 558 90.98 -36.07 0.91
CA HIS A 558 89.69 -35.58 1.35
C HIS A 558 89.79 -34.52 2.45
N VAL A 559 88.72 -33.76 2.60
CA VAL A 559 88.47 -32.88 3.76
C VAL A 559 87.17 -33.32 4.41
N LEU A 560 87.11 -33.32 5.75
CA LEU A 560 85.86 -33.48 6.48
C LEU A 560 85.38 -32.10 6.97
N LEU A 561 84.16 -31.75 6.61
CA LEU A 561 83.45 -30.56 7.05
C LEU A 561 82.37 -30.95 8.05
N LYS A 562 82.38 -30.33 9.22
CA LYS A 562 81.28 -30.43 10.18
C LYS A 562 80.28 -29.30 9.93
N GLN A 563 79.05 -29.67 9.58
CA GLN A 563 77.92 -28.76 9.40
C GLN A 563 76.80 -29.16 10.35
N GLY A 564 76.60 -28.39 11.41
CA GLY A 564 75.75 -28.79 12.53
C GLY A 564 76.22 -30.11 13.15
N ASP A 565 75.33 -31.11 13.18
CA ASP A 565 75.62 -32.47 13.68
C ASP A 565 76.14 -33.43 12.58
N GLN A 566 76.22 -32.98 11.33
CA GLN A 566 76.65 -33.82 10.21
C GLN A 566 78.14 -33.63 9.93
N VAL A 567 78.81 -34.72 9.59
CA VAL A 567 80.18 -34.70 9.05
C VAL A 567 80.12 -35.09 7.57
N LEU A 568 80.59 -34.20 6.72
CA LEU A 568 80.55 -34.29 5.27
C LEU A 568 81.97 -34.47 4.73
N ARG A 569 82.18 -35.49 3.89
CA ARG A 569 83.43 -35.75 3.20
C ARG A 569 83.43 -35.05 1.85
N TRP A 570 84.46 -34.23 1.64
CA TRP A 570 84.77 -33.61 0.36
C TRP A 570 85.96 -34.33 -0.27
N GLY A 571 85.76 -35.01 -1.40
CA GLY A 571 86.84 -35.73 -2.09
C GLY A 571 87.73 -34.82 -2.94
N LEU A 572 88.99 -35.22 -3.11
CA LEU A 572 89.91 -34.55 -4.03
C LEU A 572 89.39 -34.64 -5.47
N GLY A 573 89.27 -33.49 -6.12
CA GLY A 573 88.72 -33.34 -7.48
C GLY A 573 87.24 -32.96 -7.51
N ASP A 574 86.51 -33.19 -6.42
CA ASP A 574 85.06 -33.00 -6.34
C ASP A 574 84.67 -31.54 -6.13
N SER A 575 83.47 -31.16 -6.59
CA SER A 575 82.84 -29.87 -6.26
C SER A 575 82.47 -29.82 -4.78
N LEU A 576 82.39 -28.63 -4.19
CA LEU A 576 81.83 -28.46 -2.85
C LEU A 576 80.36 -28.90 -2.78
N ARG A 577 79.66 -29.00 -3.92
CA ARG A 577 78.31 -29.58 -3.99
C ARG A 577 78.27 -31.11 -3.97
N ASP A 578 79.39 -31.76 -4.27
CA ASP A 578 79.50 -33.23 -4.31
C ASP A 578 79.81 -33.83 -2.92
N LEU A 579 79.64 -33.06 -1.84
CA LEU A 579 79.87 -33.48 -0.46
C LEU A 579 79.07 -34.75 -0.11
N GLN A 580 79.75 -35.75 0.45
CA GLN A 580 79.15 -37.01 0.83
C GLN A 580 79.02 -37.11 2.35
N LYS A 581 77.86 -37.51 2.86
CA LYS A 581 77.68 -37.76 4.30
C LYS A 581 78.56 -38.94 4.74
N VAL A 582 79.33 -38.75 5.80
CA VAL A 582 80.08 -39.83 6.43
C VAL A 582 79.18 -40.46 7.50
N ALA A 583 78.97 -41.77 7.42
CA ALA A 583 78.33 -42.49 8.51
C ALA A 583 79.23 -42.39 9.76
N VAL A 584 78.67 -41.89 10.87
CA VAL A 584 79.35 -41.96 12.16
C VAL A 584 79.48 -43.43 12.52
N VAL A 585 80.68 -44.00 12.36
CA VAL A 585 80.97 -45.32 12.94
C VAL A 585 81.00 -45.11 14.45
N ASN A 586 79.99 -45.63 15.15
CA ASN A 586 80.00 -45.68 16.61
C ASN A 586 81.31 -46.33 17.06
N ALA A 587 81.98 -45.73 18.05
CA ALA A 587 83.23 -46.23 18.64
C ALA A 587 83.10 -47.60 19.35
N ALA A 588 81.97 -48.30 19.19
CA ALA A 588 81.70 -49.63 19.72
C ALA A 588 82.08 -50.78 18.75
N ASP A 589 82.33 -50.50 17.45
CA ASP A 589 82.67 -51.52 16.45
C ASP A 589 84.12 -51.38 15.93
N ARG A 590 85.10 -51.26 16.83
CA ARG A 590 86.47 -51.63 16.48
C ARG A 590 86.57 -53.16 16.47
N PRO A 591 86.94 -53.83 15.37
CA PRO A 591 87.25 -55.24 15.42
C PRO A 591 88.49 -55.46 16.31
N SER A 592 88.34 -56.32 17.32
CA SER A 592 89.42 -56.77 18.19
C SER A 592 90.47 -57.51 17.38
N ALA A 593 91.72 -57.08 17.49
CA ALA A 593 92.87 -57.81 16.97
C ALA A 593 93.25 -58.92 17.95
N VAL A 594 92.64 -60.11 17.81
CA VAL A 594 93.18 -61.41 18.27
C VAL A 594 92.59 -62.51 17.37
N ASP A 595 93.48 -63.41 16.92
CA ASP A 595 93.32 -64.62 16.10
C ASP A 595 93.09 -64.42 14.58
N GLU A 596 93.94 -64.91 13.67
CA GLU A 596 95.06 -65.84 13.80
C GLU A 596 95.96 -65.78 12.55
N ALA A 597 97.25 -66.03 12.78
CA ALA A 597 98.20 -66.73 11.90
C ALA A 597 99.21 -65.94 11.03
N LEU A 598 100.48 -66.29 11.32
CA LEU A 598 101.66 -66.34 10.44
C LEU A 598 102.53 -65.07 10.33
N ARG A 599 103.30 -64.85 11.41
CA ARG A 599 104.71 -64.44 11.31
C ARG A 599 105.56 -65.60 10.74
N PRO A 600 106.67 -65.30 10.04
CA PRO A 600 107.53 -66.29 9.38
C PRO A 600 108.41 -67.10 10.35
N PRO A 601 109.00 -68.25 9.93
CA PRO A 601 109.73 -69.17 10.80
C PRO A 601 111.23 -68.86 10.90
N THR A 602 111.86 -69.19 12.03
CA THR A 602 113.24 -69.76 12.24
C THR A 602 113.62 -69.72 13.75
N PRO A 603 114.63 -70.46 14.27
CA PRO A 603 115.11 -71.82 13.98
C PRO A 603 115.34 -72.69 15.26
N GLN A 604 115.07 -74.00 15.20
CA GLN A 604 115.95 -75.14 15.54
C GLN A 604 115.17 -76.45 15.39
#